data_AF-A0A841FQH8-F1
#
_entry.id   AF-A0A841FQH8-F1
#
_cell.length_a   1.000
_cell.length_b   1.000
_cell.length_c   1.000
_cell.angle_alpha   90.00
_cell.angle_beta   90.00
_cell.angle_gamma   90.00
#
_symmetry.space_group_name_H-M   'P 1'
#
loop_
_entity.id
_entity.type
_entity.pdbx_description
1 polymer ?
#
loop_
_entity_poly.entity_id
_entity_poly.type
_entity_poly.pdbx_seq_one_letter_code
_entity_poly.pdbx_strand_id
1 'polypeptide(L)'
;MEAPPHGRGDLVELHLHLYGCIRPADLLRHIVAADPALLTWDGYEQAMSDAYGTVPAARELIERHRAGDPSAEAAFAELFVMGEADAGNFARFSAKFQLLFIASLVAGRRGSLTDIAAEVAAFTAGIRADHARQGIGHAEIRCLLGEDLRLPVNAVIIDTLLDSFGPNERLVLSLDRADPWPGWERVQELALGPRGETIVGIDFCHVEEGHPPKNFARLFAAVAAFNTAHPERALAVLHHVGESFTDKSLESAVRWVQQAAEFGAHRLGHAIALGIDPAVYGEHTRTESAAERLDQIDYDLAHAEGLATAGVLVDAEALLAERAALAEGPADATVAVVYDVARLAEVRLRQRYAMARVRAAGAVVEVCPTSNLRIGGILDPAHHPVHRFQAEGLPYVVSSDDPGIFGTTLSEELDWVCAHTGGGAGLRRELLRRAWDSRSEVLSGRTSAVTGAIHP
;
A
#
# COMPACT_ATOMS: atom_id res chain seq x y z
N MET A 1 -18.71 -5.56 -27.60
CA MET A 1 -18.13 -4.36 -26.97
C MET A 1 -19.27 -3.55 -26.41
N GLU A 2 -19.71 -3.89 -25.21
CA GLU A 2 -20.61 -3.02 -24.43
C GLU A 2 -19.75 -1.99 -23.70
N ALA A 3 -20.12 -0.72 -23.79
CA ALA A 3 -19.50 0.34 -22.99
C ALA A 3 -19.90 0.18 -21.52
N PRO A 4 -19.02 0.49 -20.54
CA PRO A 4 -19.33 0.28 -19.13
C PRO A 4 -20.42 1.25 -18.63
N PRO A 5 -21.21 0.87 -17.60
CA PRO A 5 -22.47 1.53 -17.25
C PRO A 5 -22.32 2.74 -16.30
N HIS A 6 -21.23 3.50 -16.36
CA HIS A 6 -20.97 4.60 -15.41
C HIS A 6 -20.65 5.92 -16.10
N GLY A 7 -21.07 7.02 -15.48
CA GLY A 7 -20.71 8.37 -15.90
C GLY A 7 -19.19 8.52 -15.86
N ARG A 8 -18.64 9.24 -16.84
CA ARG A 8 -17.22 9.61 -16.81
C ARG A 8 -16.93 10.37 -15.51
N GLY A 9 -15.98 9.89 -14.70
CA GLY A 9 -15.44 10.63 -13.54
C GLY A 9 -15.97 10.21 -12.17
N ASP A 10 -16.70 9.11 -12.05
CA ASP A 10 -17.26 8.66 -10.76
C ASP A 10 -16.25 7.89 -9.88
N LEU A 11 -15.20 7.32 -10.48
CA LEU A 11 -14.22 6.49 -9.77
C LEU A 11 -13.16 7.34 -9.05
N VAL A 12 -12.82 6.95 -7.82
CA VAL A 12 -11.80 7.59 -6.98
C VAL A 12 -10.80 6.52 -6.57
N GLU A 13 -9.54 6.76 -6.87
CA GLU A 13 -8.44 5.86 -6.57
C GLU A 13 -7.52 6.50 -5.51
N LEU A 14 -7.33 5.82 -4.38
CA LEU A 14 -6.72 6.38 -3.16
C LEU A 14 -5.42 5.68 -2.73
N HIS A 15 -5.06 4.59 -3.41
CA HIS A 15 -3.85 3.84 -3.13
C HIS A 15 -3.26 3.34 -4.45
N LEU A 16 -2.32 4.13 -4.97
CA LEU A 16 -1.53 3.81 -6.16
C LEU A 16 -0.06 4.09 -5.92
N HIS A 17 0.81 3.29 -6.50
CA HIS A 17 2.21 3.65 -6.66
C HIS A 17 2.49 4.08 -8.10
N LEU A 18 3.20 5.21 -8.27
CA LEU A 18 3.44 5.82 -9.58
C LEU A 18 3.93 4.82 -10.64
N TYR A 19 5.00 4.08 -10.34
CA TYR A 19 5.58 3.12 -11.30
C TYR A 19 4.82 1.79 -11.35
N GLY A 20 4.03 1.48 -10.32
CA GLY A 20 3.07 0.39 -10.32
C GLY A 20 1.93 0.57 -11.33
N CYS A 21 1.63 1.81 -11.71
CA CYS A 21 0.58 2.13 -12.68
C CYS A 21 0.99 1.89 -14.14
N ILE A 22 2.28 1.63 -14.41
CA ILE A 22 2.78 1.51 -15.79
C ILE A 22 2.24 0.23 -16.43
N ARG A 23 1.45 0.39 -17.49
CA ARG A 23 0.90 -0.74 -18.25
C ARG A 23 1.98 -1.45 -19.06
N PRO A 24 1.87 -2.77 -19.30
CA PRO A 24 2.86 -3.51 -20.08
C PRO A 24 3.15 -2.88 -21.46
N ALA A 25 2.12 -2.37 -22.13
CA ALA A 25 2.25 -1.72 -23.43
C ALA A 25 3.04 -0.40 -23.37
N ASP A 26 2.86 0.40 -22.31
CA ASP A 26 3.61 1.63 -22.08
C ASP A 26 5.08 1.33 -21.74
N LEU A 27 5.32 0.31 -20.90
CA LEU A 27 6.67 -0.15 -20.58
C LEU A 27 7.40 -0.69 -21.82
N LEU A 28 6.74 -1.52 -22.63
CA LEU A 28 7.33 -2.06 -23.86
C LEU A 28 7.69 -0.92 -24.83
N ARG A 29 6.81 0.06 -25.02
CA ARG A 29 7.10 1.24 -25.84
C ARG A 29 8.32 2.02 -25.32
N HIS A 30 8.42 2.21 -24.00
CA HIS A 30 9.57 2.87 -23.37
C HIS A 30 10.87 2.11 -23.63
N ILE A 31 10.88 0.79 -23.40
CA ILE A 31 12.05 -0.06 -23.64
C ILE A 31 12.46 -0.05 -25.12
N VAL A 32 11.49 -0.11 -26.04
CA VAL A 32 11.75 -0.13 -27.49
C VAL A 32 12.35 1.20 -27.96
N ALA A 33 11.91 2.32 -27.41
CA ALA A 33 12.39 3.66 -27.72
C ALA A 33 13.73 4.00 -27.08
N ALA A 34 14.10 3.32 -25.98
CA ALA A 34 15.37 3.52 -25.30
C ALA A 34 16.57 3.08 -26.17
N ASP A 35 17.72 3.74 -25.97
CA ASP A 35 18.98 3.32 -26.56
C ASP A 35 19.32 1.89 -26.05
N PRO A 36 19.48 0.90 -26.95
CA PRO A 36 19.83 -0.47 -26.55
C PRO A 36 21.09 -0.56 -25.67
N ALA A 37 22.03 0.39 -25.79
CA ALA A 37 23.25 0.43 -24.98
C ALA A 37 22.99 0.82 -23.51
N LEU A 38 21.82 1.39 -23.20
CA LEU A 38 21.42 1.78 -21.85
C LEU A 38 20.52 0.75 -21.15
N LEU A 39 20.16 -0.34 -21.84
CA LEU A 39 19.34 -1.41 -21.28
C LEU A 39 20.19 -2.32 -20.40
N THR A 40 19.79 -2.45 -19.13
CA THR A 40 20.49 -3.28 -18.14
C THR A 40 19.72 -4.56 -17.85
N TRP A 41 20.22 -5.69 -18.34
CA TRP A 41 19.51 -6.97 -18.29
C TRP A 41 19.87 -7.86 -17.10
N ASP A 42 21.11 -7.76 -16.60
CA ASP A 42 21.68 -8.70 -15.63
C ASP A 42 20.80 -8.88 -14.38
N GLY A 43 20.27 -7.78 -13.83
CA GLY A 43 19.39 -7.83 -12.65
C GLY A 43 18.07 -8.56 -12.92
N TYR A 44 17.45 -8.32 -14.08
CA TYR A 44 16.22 -9.00 -14.49
C TYR A 44 16.47 -10.48 -14.79
N GLU A 45 17.50 -10.80 -15.57
CA GLU A 45 17.80 -12.17 -15.96
C GLU A 45 18.19 -13.03 -14.75
N GLN A 46 18.97 -12.48 -13.81
CA GLN A 46 19.30 -13.13 -12.55
C GLN A 46 18.04 -13.38 -11.71
N ALA A 47 17.19 -12.37 -11.51
CA ALA A 47 15.97 -12.52 -10.72
C ALA A 47 15.00 -13.55 -11.34
N MET A 48 14.86 -13.57 -12.68
CA MET A 48 14.05 -14.59 -13.35
C MET A 48 14.63 -16.00 -13.21
N SER A 49 15.95 -16.15 -13.35
CA SER A 49 16.63 -17.43 -13.09
C SER A 49 16.39 -17.92 -11.66
N ASP A 50 16.52 -17.03 -10.67
CA ASP A 50 16.37 -17.41 -9.25
C ASP A 50 14.93 -17.76 -8.90
N ALA A 51 13.95 -17.00 -9.41
CA ALA A 51 12.53 -17.18 -9.06
C ALA A 51 11.78 -18.22 -9.89
N TYR A 52 12.19 -18.44 -11.15
CA TYR A 52 11.52 -19.34 -12.11
C TYR A 52 12.40 -20.49 -12.61
N GLY A 53 13.70 -20.47 -12.33
CA GLY A 53 14.66 -21.46 -12.85
C GLY A 53 14.99 -21.30 -14.34
N THR A 54 14.46 -20.26 -14.99
CA THR A 54 14.64 -20.00 -16.42
C THR A 54 14.62 -18.51 -16.71
N VAL A 55 15.36 -18.08 -17.73
CA VAL A 55 15.32 -16.71 -18.25
C VAL A 55 14.44 -16.67 -19.49
N PRO A 56 13.33 -15.90 -19.50
CA PRO A 56 12.48 -15.77 -20.67
C PRO A 56 13.16 -14.95 -21.78
N ALA A 57 12.72 -15.15 -23.03
CA ALA A 57 13.25 -14.48 -24.21
C ALA A 57 12.77 -13.00 -24.36
N ALA A 58 12.83 -12.21 -23.28
CA ALA A 58 12.36 -10.83 -23.27
C ALA A 58 13.06 -9.96 -24.33
N ARG A 59 14.36 -10.17 -24.56
CA ARG A 59 15.13 -9.48 -25.61
C ARG A 59 14.56 -9.75 -27.02
N GLU A 60 14.20 -11.00 -27.30
CA GLU A 60 13.63 -11.39 -28.59
C GLU A 60 12.25 -10.75 -28.80
N LEU A 61 11.43 -10.66 -27.74
CA LEU A 61 10.12 -10.00 -27.82
C LEU A 61 10.22 -8.53 -28.20
N ILE A 62 11.25 -7.82 -27.71
CA ILE A 62 11.51 -6.43 -28.09
C ILE A 62 11.84 -6.32 -29.58
N GLU A 63 12.71 -7.19 -30.10
CA GLU A 63 13.06 -7.20 -31.52
C GLU A 63 11.87 -7.59 -32.42
N ARG A 64 11.05 -8.54 -31.98
CA ARG A 64 9.79 -8.90 -32.66
C ARG A 64 8.83 -7.72 -32.71
N HIS A 65 8.69 -6.98 -31.60
CA HIS A 65 7.86 -5.78 -31.57
C HIS A 65 8.41 -4.70 -32.52
N ARG A 66 9.73 -4.47 -32.56
CA ARG A 66 10.39 -3.56 -33.52
C ARG A 66 10.12 -3.96 -34.98
N ALA A 67 10.05 -5.25 -35.25
CA ALA A 67 9.71 -5.79 -36.57
C ALA A 67 8.20 -5.74 -36.91
N GLY A 68 7.36 -5.24 -36.00
CA GLY A 68 5.92 -5.08 -36.20
C GLY A 68 5.10 -6.35 -35.94
N ASP A 69 5.63 -7.32 -35.18
CA ASP A 69 4.87 -8.51 -34.76
C ASP A 69 3.75 -8.11 -33.77
N PRO A 70 2.47 -8.25 -34.14
CA PRO A 70 1.35 -7.85 -33.29
C PRO A 70 1.17 -8.73 -32.05
N SER A 71 1.79 -9.92 -32.01
CA SER A 71 1.71 -10.83 -30.86
C SER A 71 2.75 -10.51 -29.76
N ALA A 72 3.76 -9.70 -30.08
CA ALA A 72 4.85 -9.38 -29.15
C ALA A 72 4.36 -8.64 -27.89
N GLU A 73 3.36 -7.76 -28.03
CA GLU A 73 2.81 -7.00 -26.90
C GLU A 73 2.10 -7.90 -25.89
N ALA A 74 1.26 -8.82 -26.36
CA ALA A 74 0.59 -9.79 -25.50
C ALA A 74 1.60 -10.72 -24.81
N ALA A 75 2.60 -11.21 -25.55
CA ALA A 75 3.67 -12.04 -24.97
C ALA A 75 4.52 -11.28 -23.95
N PHE A 76 4.77 -9.99 -24.16
CA PHE A 76 5.47 -9.14 -23.18
C PHE A 76 4.62 -8.93 -21.92
N ALA A 77 3.30 -8.77 -22.07
CA ALA A 77 2.40 -8.65 -20.94
C ALA A 77 2.47 -9.88 -20.02
N GLU A 78 2.55 -11.10 -20.55
CA GLU A 78 2.71 -12.32 -19.73
C GLU A 78 4.04 -12.35 -18.92
N LEU A 79 5.10 -11.70 -19.43
CA LEU A 79 6.36 -11.58 -18.69
C LEU A 79 6.29 -10.56 -17.55
N PHE A 80 5.46 -9.53 -17.72
CA PHE A 80 5.36 -8.43 -16.76
C PHE A 80 4.26 -8.67 -15.72
N VAL A 81 3.07 -9.10 -16.15
CA VAL A 81 1.89 -9.21 -15.28
C VAL A 81 1.99 -10.41 -14.35
N MET A 82 1.69 -10.20 -13.07
CA MET A 82 1.60 -11.24 -12.03
C MET A 82 0.26 -11.98 -12.12
N GLY A 83 0.32 -13.23 -12.63
CA GLY A 83 -0.84 -14.10 -12.76
C GLY A 83 -1.10 -14.95 -11.52
N GLU A 84 -2.15 -15.79 -11.56
CA GLU A 84 -2.45 -16.75 -10.49
C GLU A 84 -1.32 -17.73 -10.23
N ALA A 85 -0.61 -18.12 -11.29
CA ALA A 85 0.55 -19.01 -11.18
C ALA A 85 1.71 -18.39 -10.38
N ASP A 86 1.73 -17.07 -10.20
CA ASP A 86 2.78 -16.34 -9.47
C ASP A 86 2.39 -16.04 -8.01
N ALA A 87 1.12 -16.25 -7.65
CA ALA A 87 0.55 -15.83 -6.38
C ALA A 87 1.25 -16.46 -5.16
N GLY A 88 1.40 -15.69 -4.09
CA GLY A 88 2.05 -16.10 -2.84
C GLY A 88 3.57 -16.19 -2.92
N ASN A 89 4.20 -15.73 -4.00
CA ASN A 89 5.64 -15.76 -4.16
C ASN A 89 6.21 -14.35 -4.42
N PHE A 90 6.69 -13.72 -3.36
CA PHE A 90 7.26 -12.37 -3.44
C PHE A 90 8.54 -12.30 -4.31
N ALA A 91 9.31 -13.39 -4.40
CA ALA A 91 10.48 -13.44 -5.28
C ALA A 91 10.07 -13.38 -6.76
N ARG A 92 8.95 -14.01 -7.13
CA ARG A 92 8.36 -13.92 -8.48
C ARG A 92 7.84 -12.53 -8.80
N PHE A 93 7.17 -11.87 -7.84
CA PHE A 93 6.81 -10.46 -7.95
C PHE A 93 8.04 -9.60 -8.22
N SER A 94 9.06 -9.75 -7.37
CA SER A 94 10.31 -8.99 -7.47
C SER A 94 10.98 -9.19 -8.84
N ALA A 95 11.04 -10.44 -9.32
CA ALA A 95 11.62 -10.78 -10.61
C ALA A 95 10.86 -10.16 -11.81
N LYS A 96 9.53 -10.19 -11.81
CA LYS A 96 8.73 -9.53 -12.85
C LYS A 96 8.83 -8.00 -12.77
N PHE A 97 8.85 -7.45 -11.56
CA PHE A 97 8.99 -6.01 -11.34
C PHE A 97 10.37 -5.47 -11.82
N GLN A 98 11.42 -6.31 -11.83
CA GLN A 98 12.73 -5.95 -12.42
C GLN A 98 12.66 -5.57 -13.90
N LEU A 99 11.61 -5.94 -14.67
CA LEU A 99 11.44 -5.46 -16.04
C LEU A 99 11.36 -3.92 -16.13
N LEU A 100 10.82 -3.25 -15.11
CA LEU A 100 10.80 -1.78 -15.05
C LEU A 100 12.23 -1.21 -15.01
N PHE A 101 13.14 -1.87 -14.29
CA PHE A 101 14.52 -1.41 -14.07
C PHE A 101 15.41 -1.54 -15.33
N ILE A 102 15.00 -2.37 -16.30
CA ILE A 102 15.76 -2.59 -17.54
C ILE A 102 15.96 -1.28 -18.29
N ALA A 103 14.91 -0.46 -18.41
CA ALA A 103 14.96 0.81 -19.16
C ALA A 103 14.67 2.05 -18.32
N SER A 104 14.07 1.93 -17.13
CA SER A 104 13.77 3.10 -16.31
C SER A 104 15.04 3.75 -15.76
N LEU A 105 15.21 5.03 -16.08
CA LEU A 105 16.25 5.90 -15.55
C LEU A 105 16.03 6.22 -14.07
N VAL A 106 14.77 6.36 -13.65
CA VAL A 106 14.40 6.56 -12.25
C VAL A 106 14.69 5.32 -11.42
N ALA A 107 14.14 4.18 -11.81
CA ALA A 107 14.31 2.92 -11.07
C ALA A 107 15.79 2.49 -11.07
N GLY A 108 16.47 2.69 -12.20
CA GLY A 108 17.90 2.42 -12.35
C GLY A 108 18.84 3.47 -11.76
N ARG A 109 18.31 4.58 -11.21
CA ARG A 109 19.07 5.74 -10.69
C ARG A 109 20.22 6.19 -11.61
N ARG A 110 19.93 6.38 -12.90
CA ARG A 110 20.94 6.66 -13.94
C ARG A 110 20.45 7.70 -14.95
N GLY A 111 21.36 8.20 -15.77
CA GLY A 111 21.04 9.21 -16.81
C GLY A 111 21.13 10.65 -16.31
N SER A 112 20.86 11.60 -17.19
CA SER A 112 20.82 13.02 -16.83
C SER A 112 19.50 13.38 -16.15
N LEU A 113 19.49 14.47 -15.37
CA LEU A 113 18.27 14.97 -14.75
C LEU A 113 17.19 15.33 -15.79
N THR A 114 17.60 15.80 -16.98
CA THR A 114 16.69 16.11 -18.09
C THR A 114 16.01 14.86 -18.63
N ASP A 115 16.77 13.77 -18.80
CA ASP A 115 16.22 12.51 -19.30
C ASP A 115 15.27 11.88 -18.27
N ILE A 116 15.61 11.97 -16.99
CA ILE A 116 14.75 11.55 -15.89
C ILE A 116 13.43 12.33 -15.88
N ALA A 117 13.49 13.65 -16.02
CA ALA A 117 12.28 14.48 -16.13
C ALA A 117 11.43 14.07 -17.35
N ALA A 118 12.06 13.80 -18.50
CA ALA A 118 11.34 13.37 -19.70
C ALA A 118 10.65 12.00 -19.51
N GLU A 119 11.31 11.03 -18.88
CA GLU A 119 10.73 9.73 -18.54
C GLU A 119 9.52 9.90 -17.59
N VAL A 120 9.69 10.65 -16.50
CA VAL A 120 8.61 10.87 -15.51
C VAL A 120 7.41 11.54 -16.17
N ALA A 121 7.62 12.55 -17.01
CA ALA A 121 6.55 13.22 -17.73
C ALA A 121 5.82 12.27 -18.70
N ALA A 122 6.57 11.42 -19.43
CA ALA A 122 6.00 10.46 -20.37
C ALA A 122 5.14 9.40 -19.65
N PHE A 123 5.65 8.78 -18.58
CA PHE A 123 4.87 7.81 -17.81
C PHE A 123 3.67 8.45 -17.14
N THR A 124 3.82 9.64 -16.56
CA THR A 124 2.70 10.38 -15.95
C THR A 124 1.59 10.65 -16.98
N ALA A 125 1.94 11.03 -18.21
CA ALA A 125 0.97 11.21 -19.28
C ALA A 125 0.26 9.91 -19.67
N GLY A 126 0.99 8.79 -19.75
CA GLY A 126 0.43 7.46 -20.02
C GLY A 126 -0.54 6.99 -18.93
N ILE A 127 -0.14 7.15 -17.66
CA ILE A 127 -0.95 6.83 -16.48
C ILE A 127 -2.24 7.66 -16.48
N ARG A 128 -2.16 8.98 -16.70
CA ARG A 128 -3.35 9.83 -16.82
C ARG A 128 -4.28 9.40 -17.94
N ALA A 129 -3.72 9.04 -19.09
CA ALA A 129 -4.51 8.56 -20.21
C ALA A 129 -5.23 7.25 -19.87
N ASP A 130 -4.58 6.36 -19.10
CA ASP A 130 -5.20 5.14 -18.59
C ASP A 130 -6.32 5.42 -17.59
N HIS A 131 -6.07 6.29 -16.60
CA HIS A 131 -7.09 6.75 -15.65
C HIS A 131 -8.31 7.34 -16.36
N ALA A 132 -8.10 8.17 -17.39
CA ALA A 132 -9.17 8.75 -18.19
C ALA A 132 -9.98 7.69 -18.96
N ARG A 133 -9.33 6.63 -19.49
CA ARG A 133 -10.01 5.50 -20.14
C ARG A 133 -10.87 4.70 -19.15
N GLN A 134 -10.38 4.50 -17.93
CA GLN A 134 -11.10 3.81 -16.86
C GLN A 134 -12.23 4.66 -16.26
N GLY A 135 -12.22 5.98 -16.47
CA GLY A 135 -13.20 6.89 -15.87
C GLY A 135 -12.85 7.31 -14.44
N ILE A 136 -11.57 7.23 -14.06
CA ILE A 136 -11.05 7.73 -12.78
C ILE A 136 -11.11 9.26 -12.77
N GLY A 137 -11.96 9.78 -11.88
CA GLY A 137 -12.21 11.20 -11.69
C GLY A 137 -11.33 11.84 -10.61
N HIS A 138 -10.67 11.04 -9.76
CA HIS A 138 -9.69 11.49 -8.77
C HIS A 138 -8.68 10.38 -8.48
N ALA A 139 -7.40 10.74 -8.37
CA ALA A 139 -6.33 9.79 -8.07
C ALA A 139 -5.31 10.37 -7.09
N GLU A 140 -5.00 9.63 -6.03
CA GLU A 140 -3.91 9.94 -5.09
C GLU A 140 -2.75 8.97 -5.33
N ILE A 141 -1.65 9.50 -5.87
CA ILE A 141 -0.50 8.73 -6.32
C ILE A 141 0.61 8.85 -5.28
N ARG A 142 1.08 7.71 -4.78
CA ARG A 142 2.19 7.59 -3.83
C ARG A 142 3.50 7.48 -4.59
N CYS A 143 4.48 8.23 -4.12
CA CYS A 143 5.81 8.28 -4.73
C CYS A 143 6.89 7.97 -3.68
N LEU A 144 7.55 6.82 -3.87
CA LEU A 144 8.71 6.40 -3.09
C LEU A 144 9.99 6.76 -3.86
N LEU A 145 10.83 7.61 -3.26
CA LEU A 145 12.06 8.12 -3.88
C LEU A 145 13.34 7.80 -3.08
N GLY A 146 13.22 6.96 -2.05
CA GLY A 146 14.29 6.66 -1.10
C GLY A 146 14.41 7.70 0.02
N GLU A 147 15.54 7.67 0.72
CA GLU A 147 15.70 8.32 2.03
C GLU A 147 15.63 9.85 2.02
N ASP A 148 16.22 10.51 1.01
CA ASP A 148 16.30 11.98 0.97
C ASP A 148 15.59 12.57 -0.26
N LEU A 149 14.42 13.17 -0.02
CA LEU A 149 13.61 13.85 -1.03
C LEU A 149 14.27 15.12 -1.60
N ARG A 150 15.34 15.63 -0.98
CA ARG A 150 16.06 16.83 -1.43
C ARG A 150 17.19 16.54 -2.41
N LEU A 151 17.55 15.27 -2.60
CA LEU A 151 18.53 14.90 -3.62
C LEU A 151 18.12 15.47 -4.99
N PRO A 152 19.06 15.99 -5.81
CA PRO A 152 18.72 16.65 -7.07
C PRO A 152 17.84 15.81 -8.00
N VAL A 153 18.07 14.49 -8.05
CA VAL A 153 17.24 13.56 -8.81
C VAL A 153 15.81 13.49 -8.28
N ASN A 154 15.63 13.40 -6.97
CA ASN A 154 14.31 13.33 -6.34
C ASN A 154 13.56 14.64 -6.46
N ALA A 155 14.24 15.77 -6.30
CA ALA A 155 13.68 17.10 -6.50
C ALA A 155 13.15 17.27 -7.94
N VAL A 156 13.91 16.84 -8.95
CA VAL A 156 13.48 16.89 -10.36
C VAL A 156 12.29 15.97 -10.62
N ILE A 157 12.25 14.77 -10.06
CA ILE A 157 11.10 13.86 -10.19
C ILE A 157 9.85 14.51 -9.58
N ILE A 158 9.94 15.03 -8.35
CA ILE A 158 8.82 15.69 -7.66
C ILE A 158 8.33 16.91 -8.46
N ASP A 159 9.24 17.79 -8.88
CA ASP A 159 8.87 18.99 -9.64
C ASP A 159 8.20 18.63 -10.97
N THR A 160 8.71 17.62 -11.66
CA THR A 160 8.11 17.12 -12.91
C THR A 160 6.72 16.56 -12.68
N LEU A 161 6.50 15.78 -11.61
CA LEU A 161 5.18 15.27 -11.26
C LEU A 161 4.21 16.41 -10.99
N LEU A 162 4.61 17.38 -10.18
CA LEU A 162 3.78 18.54 -9.82
C LEU A 162 3.42 19.40 -11.03
N ASP A 163 4.32 19.55 -12.00
CA ASP A 163 4.06 20.28 -13.25
C ASP A 163 3.25 19.48 -14.26
N SER A 164 3.35 18.15 -14.19
CA SER A 164 2.64 17.27 -15.12
C SER A 164 1.21 17.03 -14.68
N PHE A 165 0.91 16.91 -13.38
CA PHE A 165 -0.37 16.47 -12.82
C PHE A 165 -1.56 17.33 -13.28
N GLY A 166 -2.66 16.65 -13.58
CA GLY A 166 -3.94 17.26 -13.90
C GLY A 166 -4.68 17.74 -12.64
N PRO A 167 -5.83 18.43 -12.80
CA PRO A 167 -6.57 19.02 -11.68
C PRO A 167 -7.11 17.99 -10.67
N ASN A 168 -7.19 16.73 -11.05
CA ASN A 168 -7.77 15.65 -10.25
C ASN A 168 -6.73 14.65 -9.70
N GLU A 169 -5.45 14.88 -9.99
CA GLU A 169 -4.35 14.05 -9.49
C GLU A 169 -3.75 14.73 -8.26
N ARG A 170 -3.38 13.93 -7.26
CA ARG A 170 -2.73 14.38 -6.03
C ARG A 170 -1.51 13.53 -5.76
N LEU A 171 -0.52 14.13 -5.13
CA LEU A 171 0.74 13.51 -4.79
C LEU A 171 0.81 13.27 -3.28
N VAL A 172 1.17 12.04 -2.94
CA VAL A 172 1.54 11.61 -1.59
C VAL A 172 3.00 11.22 -1.63
N LEU A 173 3.80 11.77 -0.72
CA LEU A 173 5.24 11.48 -0.67
C LEU A 173 5.51 10.43 0.41
N SER A 174 6.13 9.32 0.01
CA SER A 174 6.53 8.29 0.95
C SER A 174 7.80 8.71 1.66
N LEU A 175 7.76 8.69 2.99
CA LEU A 175 8.87 8.97 3.87
C LEU A 175 9.61 7.69 4.20
N ASP A 176 10.89 7.83 4.53
CA ASP A 176 11.70 6.72 5.00
C ASP A 176 11.21 6.21 6.36
N ARG A 177 11.21 4.89 6.54
CA ARG A 177 10.72 4.24 7.76
C ARG A 177 11.75 4.26 8.90
N ALA A 178 13.04 4.41 8.60
CA ALA A 178 14.10 4.49 9.61
C ALA A 178 14.25 5.91 10.14
N ASP A 179 14.28 6.92 9.25
CA ASP A 179 14.33 8.33 9.61
C ASP A 179 13.41 9.19 8.72
N PRO A 180 12.16 9.45 9.16
CA PRO A 180 11.20 10.18 8.35
C PRO A 180 11.39 11.71 8.38
N TRP A 181 12.23 12.25 9.27
CA TRP A 181 12.27 13.70 9.53
C TRP A 181 12.80 14.54 8.36
N PRO A 182 13.89 14.15 7.66
CA PRO A 182 14.36 14.89 6.48
C PRO A 182 13.29 14.96 5.38
N GLY A 183 12.60 13.83 5.14
CA GLY A 183 11.49 13.79 4.20
C GLY A 183 10.31 14.65 4.65
N TRP A 184 9.95 14.61 5.94
CA TRP A 184 8.88 15.41 6.51
C TRP A 184 9.11 16.92 6.34
N GLU A 185 10.31 17.41 6.65
CA GLU A 185 10.64 18.83 6.43
C GLU A 185 10.48 19.23 4.96
N ARG A 186 10.91 18.37 4.04
CA ARG A 186 10.75 18.61 2.61
C ARG A 186 9.28 18.62 2.17
N VAL A 187 8.45 17.75 2.73
CA VAL A 187 7.00 17.76 2.49
C VAL A 187 6.37 19.07 2.97
N GLN A 188 6.78 19.59 4.13
CA GLN A 188 6.28 20.89 4.61
C GLN A 188 6.64 22.03 3.66
N GLU A 189 7.89 22.08 3.17
CA GLU A 189 8.33 23.08 2.19
C GLU A 189 7.49 23.02 0.90
N LEU A 190 7.22 21.81 0.40
CA LEU A 190 6.44 21.60 -0.82
C LEU A 190 4.95 21.96 -0.62
N ALA A 191 4.36 21.56 0.51
CA ALA A 191 2.96 21.84 0.84
C ALA A 191 2.69 23.34 1.03
N LEU A 192 3.66 24.10 1.55
CA LEU A 192 3.56 25.56 1.67
C LEU A 192 3.98 26.30 0.39
N GLY A 193 4.53 25.59 -0.59
CA GLY A 193 4.99 26.12 -1.86
C GLY A 193 3.86 26.42 -2.86
N PRO A 194 4.21 26.95 -4.05
CA PRO A 194 3.24 27.39 -5.06
C PRO A 194 2.38 26.26 -5.63
N ARG A 195 2.86 25.01 -5.58
CA ARG A 195 2.16 23.80 -6.04
C ARG A 195 1.65 22.94 -4.88
N GLY A 196 1.60 23.51 -3.67
CA GLY A 196 1.29 22.78 -2.45
C GLY A 196 -0.10 22.17 -2.38
N GLU A 197 -1.06 22.66 -3.19
CA GLU A 197 -2.42 22.10 -3.25
C GLU A 197 -2.42 20.65 -3.75
N THR A 198 -1.47 20.31 -4.62
CA THR A 198 -1.30 18.97 -5.19
C THR A 198 -0.74 17.98 -4.16
N ILE A 199 -0.01 18.45 -3.14
CA ILE A 199 0.53 17.61 -2.07
C ILE A 199 -0.57 17.41 -1.01
N VAL A 200 -1.01 16.17 -0.81
CA VAL A 200 -2.16 15.88 0.08
C VAL A 200 -1.83 15.01 1.28
N GLY A 201 -0.65 14.39 1.31
CA GLY A 201 -0.31 13.53 2.43
C GLY A 201 1.11 12.99 2.40
N ILE A 202 1.39 12.23 3.45
CA ILE A 202 2.60 11.42 3.60
C ILE A 202 2.22 9.95 3.68
N ASP A 203 3.16 9.09 3.30
CA ASP A 203 3.04 7.64 3.42
C ASP A 203 4.37 6.99 3.83
N PHE A 204 4.38 5.67 4.03
CA PHE A 204 5.53 4.87 4.40
C PHE A 204 5.50 3.58 3.56
N CYS A 205 5.92 3.65 2.30
CA CYS A 205 6.02 2.46 1.43
C CYS A 205 7.21 1.58 1.84
N HIS A 206 7.38 0.47 1.13
CA HIS A 206 8.51 -0.46 1.29
C HIS A 206 8.44 -1.28 2.59
N VAL A 207 9.57 -1.83 3.03
CA VAL A 207 9.67 -2.85 4.10
C VAL A 207 8.99 -2.38 5.40
N GLU A 208 7.87 -3.03 5.74
CA GLU A 208 7.14 -2.80 7.00
C GLU A 208 7.88 -3.40 8.20
N GLU A 209 8.47 -4.59 8.04
CA GLU A 209 9.10 -5.38 9.09
C GLU A 209 10.23 -4.59 9.79
N GLY A 210 10.29 -4.70 11.11
CA GLY A 210 11.25 -3.93 11.93
C GLY A 210 10.92 -2.44 12.17
N HIS A 211 9.83 -1.90 11.61
CA HIS A 211 9.44 -0.49 11.76
C HIS A 211 8.08 -0.31 12.47
N PRO A 212 8.02 -0.49 13.81
CA PRO A 212 6.76 -0.44 14.55
C PRO A 212 6.11 0.95 14.55
N PRO A 213 4.76 1.05 14.51
CA PRO A 213 4.02 2.31 14.51
C PRO A 213 4.37 3.29 15.64
N LYS A 214 4.80 2.78 16.81
CA LYS A 214 5.23 3.60 17.95
C LYS A 214 6.35 4.59 17.59
N ASN A 215 7.21 4.24 16.63
CA ASN A 215 8.31 5.09 16.18
C ASN A 215 7.81 6.34 15.43
N PHE A 216 6.58 6.30 14.89
CA PHE A 216 5.98 7.39 14.12
C PHE A 216 5.06 8.29 14.96
N ALA A 217 4.78 7.96 16.23
CA ALA A 217 3.86 8.74 17.08
C ALA A 217 4.23 10.23 17.16
N ARG A 218 5.53 10.55 17.26
CA ARG A 218 6.01 11.94 17.27
C ARG A 218 5.81 12.64 15.93
N LEU A 219 5.99 11.92 14.82
CA LEU A 219 5.77 12.45 13.48
C LEU A 219 4.28 12.71 13.25
N PHE A 220 3.39 11.79 13.63
CA PHE A 220 1.95 11.98 13.46
C PHE A 220 1.44 13.17 14.27
N ALA A 221 1.95 13.36 15.48
CA ALA A 221 1.70 14.57 16.26
C ALA A 221 2.23 15.85 15.58
N ALA A 222 3.38 15.79 14.92
CA ALA A 222 3.92 16.91 14.13
C ALA A 222 3.06 17.23 12.90
N VAL A 223 2.52 16.21 12.21
CA VAL A 223 1.57 16.41 11.11
C VAL A 223 0.28 17.05 11.62
N ALA A 224 -0.27 16.60 12.75
CA ALA A 224 -1.46 17.20 13.36
C ALA A 224 -1.23 18.67 13.75
N ALA A 225 -0.05 19.00 14.29
CA ALA A 225 0.34 20.37 14.61
C ALA A 225 0.46 21.23 13.33
N PHE A 226 1.05 20.68 12.26
CA PHE A 226 1.12 21.34 10.96
C PHE A 226 -0.28 21.61 10.39
N ASN A 227 -1.18 20.62 10.42
CA ASN A 227 -2.55 20.77 9.93
C ASN A 227 -3.34 21.82 10.73
N THR A 228 -3.08 21.93 12.03
CA THR A 228 -3.68 22.98 12.88
C THR A 228 -3.17 24.38 12.49
N ALA A 229 -1.88 24.50 12.16
CA ALA A 229 -1.26 25.76 11.77
C ALA A 229 -1.60 26.17 10.33
N HIS A 230 -1.85 25.20 9.45
CA HIS A 230 -2.05 25.39 8.00
C HIS A 230 -3.25 24.56 7.49
N PRO A 231 -4.49 24.85 7.94
CA PRO A 231 -5.67 24.06 7.60
C PRO A 231 -5.92 23.98 6.08
N GLU A 232 -5.61 25.03 5.33
CA GLU A 232 -5.71 25.08 3.87
C GLU A 232 -4.65 24.23 3.13
N ARG A 233 -3.64 23.74 3.87
CA ARG A 233 -2.59 22.82 3.40
C ARG A 233 -2.54 21.53 4.22
N ALA A 234 -3.58 21.22 4.99
CA ALA A 234 -3.59 20.04 5.87
C ALA A 234 -3.32 18.73 5.11
N LEU A 235 -2.43 17.89 5.66
CA LEU A 235 -1.92 16.67 5.06
C LEU A 235 -2.52 15.44 5.75
N ALA A 236 -2.91 14.43 4.97
CA ALA A 236 -3.28 13.13 5.50
C ALA A 236 -2.04 12.29 5.81
N VAL A 237 -2.17 11.44 6.83
CA VAL A 237 -1.22 10.37 7.16
C VAL A 237 -1.80 9.07 6.61
N LEU A 238 -1.16 8.51 5.60
CA LEU A 238 -1.49 7.21 5.03
C LEU A 238 -0.43 6.23 5.50
N HIS A 239 -0.79 5.06 6.00
CA HIS A 239 0.20 4.18 6.62
C HIS A 239 0.01 2.75 6.15
N HIS A 240 0.94 2.23 5.35
CA HIS A 240 1.04 0.79 5.07
C HIS A 240 1.37 0.05 6.37
N VAL A 241 0.47 -0.84 6.80
CA VAL A 241 0.64 -1.59 8.04
C VAL A 241 -0.22 -2.85 8.05
N GLY A 242 0.30 -3.91 8.65
CA GLY A 242 -0.34 -5.21 8.73
C GLY A 242 -0.39 -5.91 7.38
N GLU A 243 0.42 -5.51 6.40
CA GLU A 243 0.56 -6.20 5.12
C GLU A 243 1.68 -7.25 5.20
N SER A 244 2.82 -6.87 5.78
CA SER A 244 3.97 -7.76 6.00
C SER A 244 4.25 -7.91 7.50
N PHE A 245 4.14 -9.15 7.98
CA PHE A 245 4.17 -9.43 9.41
C PHE A 245 4.65 -10.84 9.71
N THR A 246 5.69 -11.30 9.01
CA THR A 246 6.32 -12.60 9.28
C THR A 246 7.35 -12.51 10.41
N ASP A 247 7.86 -11.31 10.68
CA ASP A 247 8.82 -10.96 11.74
C ASP A 247 8.21 -10.86 13.15
N LYS A 248 6.90 -11.04 13.30
CA LYS A 248 6.17 -10.80 14.55
C LYS A 248 5.00 -11.76 14.79
N SER A 249 4.53 -11.82 16.03
CA SER A 249 3.30 -12.54 16.37
C SER A 249 2.07 -11.93 15.69
N LEU A 250 1.00 -12.71 15.54
CA LEU A 250 -0.29 -12.23 15.02
C LEU A 250 -0.87 -11.12 15.91
N GLU A 251 -0.71 -11.23 17.23
CA GLU A 251 -1.15 -10.23 18.21
C GLU A 251 -0.42 -8.90 18.00
N SER A 252 0.90 -8.96 17.86
CA SER A 252 1.75 -7.81 17.52
C SER A 252 1.35 -7.17 16.20
N ALA A 253 1.09 -7.96 15.16
CA ALA A 253 0.64 -7.44 13.87
C ALA A 253 -0.73 -6.74 13.96
N VAL A 254 -1.68 -7.29 14.71
CA VAL A 254 -2.99 -6.67 14.99
C VAL A 254 -2.81 -5.36 15.77
N ARG A 255 -1.94 -5.36 16.79
CA ARG A 255 -1.60 -4.17 17.58
C ARG A 255 -1.01 -3.07 16.71
N TRP A 256 -0.12 -3.40 15.77
CA TRP A 256 0.48 -2.40 14.88
C TRP A 256 -0.59 -1.64 14.09
N VAL A 257 -1.54 -2.36 13.48
CA VAL A 257 -2.63 -1.72 12.72
C VAL A 257 -3.48 -0.83 13.63
N GLN A 258 -3.82 -1.28 14.85
CA GLN A 258 -4.55 -0.47 15.81
C GLN A 258 -3.78 0.79 16.20
N GLN A 259 -2.50 0.65 16.57
CA GLN A 259 -1.68 1.76 17.05
C GLN A 259 -1.48 2.83 15.97
N ALA A 260 -1.28 2.44 14.72
CA ALA A 260 -1.20 3.38 13.61
C ALA A 260 -2.47 4.25 13.53
N ALA A 261 -3.65 3.64 13.64
CA ALA A 261 -4.92 4.37 13.67
C ALA A 261 -5.02 5.31 14.88
N GLU A 262 -4.73 4.81 16.09
CA GLU A 262 -4.84 5.57 17.34
C GLU A 262 -3.84 6.73 17.44
N PHE A 263 -2.69 6.64 16.76
CA PHE A 263 -1.75 7.75 16.64
C PHE A 263 -2.15 8.81 15.63
N GLY A 264 -3.17 8.56 14.79
CA GLY A 264 -3.70 9.54 13.83
C GLY A 264 -3.44 9.22 12.36
N ALA A 265 -3.16 7.95 12.01
CA ALA A 265 -3.26 7.55 10.61
C ALA A 265 -4.71 7.72 10.11
N HIS A 266 -4.86 8.40 8.98
CA HIS A 266 -6.16 8.67 8.36
C HIS A 266 -6.62 7.49 7.52
N ARG A 267 -5.68 6.86 6.79
CA ARG A 267 -5.92 5.61 6.07
C ARG A 267 -4.83 4.58 6.35
N LEU A 268 -5.22 3.31 6.35
CA LEU A 268 -4.37 2.17 6.63
C LEU A 268 -4.26 1.30 5.38
N GLY A 269 -3.07 1.24 4.79
CA GLY A 269 -2.80 0.42 3.61
C GLY A 269 -2.88 -1.06 3.95
N HIS A 270 -3.73 -1.80 3.23
CA HIS A 270 -3.99 -3.25 3.31
C HIS A 270 -4.61 -3.74 4.63
N ALA A 271 -3.92 -3.55 5.76
CA ALA A 271 -4.35 -4.02 7.09
C ALA A 271 -4.70 -5.52 7.15
N ILE A 272 -4.04 -6.38 6.36
CA ILE A 272 -4.33 -7.82 6.26
C ILE A 272 -4.39 -8.48 7.65
N ALA A 273 -3.38 -8.24 8.48
CA ALA A 273 -3.29 -8.79 9.84
C ALA A 273 -4.53 -8.50 10.71
N LEU A 274 -5.21 -7.38 10.48
CA LEU A 274 -6.40 -6.98 11.25
C LEU A 274 -7.63 -7.83 10.89
N GLY A 275 -7.76 -8.22 9.61
CA GLY A 275 -8.97 -8.84 9.08
C GLY A 275 -8.84 -10.32 8.71
N ILE A 276 -7.64 -10.84 8.50
CA ILE A 276 -7.45 -12.23 8.06
C ILE A 276 -7.91 -13.21 9.14
N ASP A 277 -8.57 -14.30 8.77
CA ASP A 277 -8.86 -15.36 9.73
C ASP A 277 -7.55 -16.07 10.10
N PRO A 278 -7.11 -16.07 11.38
CA PRO A 278 -5.82 -16.65 11.75
C PRO A 278 -5.75 -18.16 11.50
N ALA A 279 -6.87 -18.87 11.37
CA ALA A 279 -6.86 -20.31 11.06
C ALA A 279 -6.32 -20.66 9.67
N VAL A 280 -6.19 -19.68 8.75
CA VAL A 280 -5.54 -19.92 7.46
C VAL A 280 -4.09 -20.38 7.61
N TYR A 281 -3.45 -20.03 8.73
CA TYR A 281 -2.07 -20.41 9.04
C TYR A 281 -1.96 -21.78 9.71
N GLY A 282 -3.08 -22.39 10.12
CA GLY A 282 -3.08 -23.64 10.90
C GLY A 282 -2.35 -23.51 12.24
N GLU A 283 -2.09 -24.65 12.89
CA GLU A 283 -1.21 -24.68 14.05
C GLU A 283 0.24 -24.44 13.63
N HIS A 284 0.90 -23.47 14.26
CA HIS A 284 2.24 -23.04 13.87
C HIS A 284 2.95 -22.34 15.03
N THR A 285 4.22 -22.03 14.83
CA THR A 285 5.00 -21.18 15.74
C THR A 285 5.47 -19.97 14.97
N ARG A 286 5.34 -18.79 15.57
CA ARG A 286 5.99 -17.56 15.09
C ARG A 286 7.07 -17.14 16.07
N THR A 287 7.98 -16.31 15.60
CA THR A 287 9.02 -15.73 16.43
C THR A 287 8.93 -14.22 16.33
N GLU A 288 9.08 -13.52 17.45
CA GLU A 288 9.21 -12.07 17.48
C GLU A 288 10.41 -11.66 18.34
N SER A 289 10.90 -10.43 18.19
CA SER A 289 11.96 -9.92 19.06
C SER A 289 11.45 -9.76 20.50
N ALA A 290 12.34 -9.88 21.49
CA ALA A 290 11.99 -9.60 22.88
C ALA A 290 11.49 -8.16 23.08
N ALA A 291 12.04 -7.20 22.32
CA ALA A 291 11.57 -5.80 22.32
C ALA A 291 10.12 -5.67 21.83
N GLU A 292 9.76 -6.39 20.76
CA GLU A 292 8.40 -6.43 20.23
C GLU A 292 7.44 -7.12 21.21
N ARG A 293 7.89 -8.21 21.85
CA ARG A 293 7.11 -8.90 22.89
C ARG A 293 6.83 -7.99 24.09
N LEU A 294 7.82 -7.22 24.54
CA LEU A 294 7.66 -6.24 25.61
C LEU A 294 6.60 -5.19 25.27
N ASP A 295 6.59 -4.67 24.04
CA ASP A 295 5.55 -3.74 23.60
C ASP A 295 4.16 -4.39 23.59
N GLN A 296 4.06 -5.66 23.18
CA GLN A 296 2.79 -6.39 23.19
C GLN A 296 2.28 -6.60 24.63
N ILE A 297 3.17 -6.90 25.57
CA ILE A 297 2.82 -7.01 26.99
C ILE A 297 2.33 -5.66 27.53
N ASP A 298 3.05 -4.58 27.26
CA ASP A 298 2.67 -3.23 27.71
C ASP A 298 1.30 -2.83 27.12
N TYR A 299 1.04 -3.18 25.86
CA TYR A 299 -0.27 -3.00 25.23
C TYR A 299 -1.36 -3.82 25.92
N ASP A 300 -1.15 -5.12 26.16
CA ASP A 300 -2.15 -6.00 26.77
C ASP A 300 -2.53 -5.52 28.17
N LEU A 301 -1.54 -5.11 28.97
CA LEU A 301 -1.75 -4.56 30.30
C LEU A 301 -2.53 -3.23 30.25
N ALA A 302 -2.19 -2.34 29.31
CA ALA A 302 -2.88 -1.05 29.14
C ALA A 302 -4.32 -1.20 28.63
N HIS A 303 -4.61 -2.26 27.87
CA HIS A 303 -5.93 -2.50 27.26
C HIS A 303 -6.72 -3.63 27.94
N ALA A 304 -6.29 -4.09 29.12
CA ALA A 304 -6.83 -5.28 29.79
C ALA A 304 -8.36 -5.25 29.95
N GLU A 305 -8.93 -4.11 30.36
CA GLU A 305 -10.40 -3.97 30.51
C GLU A 305 -11.15 -4.07 29.17
N GLY A 306 -10.61 -3.44 28.13
CA GLY A 306 -11.21 -3.48 26.79
C GLY A 306 -11.10 -4.87 26.15
N LEU A 307 -9.94 -5.51 26.31
CA LEU A 307 -9.70 -6.89 25.88
C LEU A 307 -10.61 -7.87 26.62
N ALA A 308 -10.79 -7.73 27.93
CA ALA A 308 -11.73 -8.53 28.71
C ALA A 308 -13.17 -8.39 28.21
N THR A 309 -13.59 -7.16 27.85
CA THR A 309 -14.91 -6.91 27.25
C THR A 309 -15.07 -7.61 25.89
N ALA A 310 -13.98 -7.77 25.14
CA ALA A 310 -13.96 -8.53 23.89
C ALA A 310 -13.82 -10.06 24.08
N GLY A 311 -13.71 -10.52 25.33
CA GLY A 311 -13.57 -11.94 25.70
C GLY A 311 -12.13 -12.45 25.76
N VAL A 312 -11.14 -11.57 25.76
CA VAL A 312 -9.71 -11.91 25.90
C VAL A 312 -9.30 -11.77 27.37
N LEU A 313 -8.85 -12.86 27.99
CA LEU A 313 -8.38 -12.83 29.38
C LEU A 313 -6.92 -12.37 29.41
N VAL A 314 -6.65 -11.25 30.08
CA VAL A 314 -5.28 -10.76 30.31
C VAL A 314 -4.83 -11.19 31.69
N ASP A 315 -3.93 -12.17 31.76
CA ASP A 315 -3.26 -12.59 33.00
C ASP A 315 -2.14 -11.58 33.35
N ALA A 316 -2.51 -10.52 34.05
CA ALA A 316 -1.59 -9.44 34.38
C ALA A 316 -0.39 -9.89 35.22
N GLU A 317 -0.57 -10.87 36.11
CA GLU A 317 0.52 -11.38 36.95
C GLU A 317 1.55 -12.13 36.10
N ALA A 318 1.09 -13.03 35.23
CA ALA A 318 1.97 -13.75 34.31
C ALA A 318 2.69 -12.80 33.34
N LEU A 319 1.98 -11.83 32.77
CA LEU A 319 2.57 -10.85 31.85
C LEU A 319 3.61 -9.96 32.54
N LEU A 320 3.38 -9.52 33.78
CA LEU A 320 4.36 -8.72 34.53
C LEU A 320 5.62 -9.53 34.85
N ALA A 321 5.48 -10.81 35.18
CA ALA A 321 6.60 -11.71 35.39
C ALA A 321 7.40 -11.94 34.09
N GLU A 322 6.72 -12.18 32.96
CA GLU A 322 7.33 -12.31 31.64
C GLU A 322 8.10 -11.03 31.25
N ARG A 323 7.47 -9.86 31.44
CA ARG A 323 8.06 -8.55 31.18
C ARG A 323 9.35 -8.33 31.98
N ALA A 324 9.36 -8.67 33.26
CA ALA A 324 10.54 -8.54 34.11
C ALA A 324 11.69 -9.43 33.61
N ALA A 325 11.39 -10.69 33.23
CA ALA A 325 12.38 -11.62 32.71
C ALA A 325 12.98 -11.16 31.37
N LEU A 326 12.14 -10.65 30.46
CA LEU A 326 12.60 -10.16 29.15
C LEU A 326 13.43 -8.87 29.27
N ALA A 327 13.09 -7.98 30.21
CA ALA A 327 13.81 -6.73 30.41
C ALA A 327 15.26 -6.92 30.90
N GLU A 328 15.55 -8.04 31.57
CA GLU A 328 16.90 -8.44 32.00
C GLU A 328 17.67 -9.25 30.93
N GLY A 329 17.01 -9.63 29.84
CA GLY A 329 17.55 -10.48 28.78
C GLY A 329 18.45 -9.74 27.77
N PRO A 330 19.08 -10.49 26.85
CA PRO A 330 19.84 -9.91 25.73
C PRO A 330 18.95 -9.05 24.81
N ALA A 331 19.51 -7.98 24.25
CA ALA A 331 18.77 -7.05 23.38
C ALA A 331 18.32 -7.69 22.04
N ASP A 332 19.03 -8.71 21.57
CA ASP A 332 18.75 -9.47 20.36
C ASP A 332 17.97 -10.78 20.64
N ALA A 333 17.50 -10.96 21.88
CA ALA A 333 16.69 -12.12 22.24
C ALA A 333 15.38 -12.16 21.42
N THR A 334 14.90 -13.38 21.19
CA THR A 334 13.65 -13.64 20.49
C THR A 334 12.73 -14.51 21.34
N VAL A 335 11.42 -14.39 21.08
CA VAL A 335 10.36 -15.11 21.79
C VAL A 335 9.57 -15.92 20.78
N ALA A 336 9.44 -17.23 21.05
CA ALA A 336 8.62 -18.13 20.26
C ALA A 336 7.18 -18.11 20.76
N VAL A 337 6.23 -17.90 19.85
CA VAL A 337 4.79 -17.84 20.10
C VAL A 337 4.13 -19.02 19.40
N VAL A 338 3.63 -19.97 20.19
CA VAL A 338 2.96 -21.18 19.69
C VAL A 338 1.47 -20.91 19.51
N TYR A 339 0.94 -21.23 18.34
CA TYR A 339 -0.47 -21.12 17.99
C TYR A 339 -1.12 -22.49 17.91
N ASP A 340 -1.95 -22.79 18.90
CA ASP A 340 -2.94 -23.86 18.84
C ASP A 340 -4.32 -23.31 18.45
N VAL A 341 -5.30 -24.20 18.34
CA VAL A 341 -6.69 -23.81 18.01
C VAL A 341 -7.26 -22.75 18.98
N ALA A 342 -6.90 -22.81 20.26
CA ALA A 342 -7.40 -21.88 21.28
C ALA A 342 -6.82 -20.48 21.11
N ARG A 343 -5.50 -20.37 20.89
CA ARG A 343 -4.83 -19.09 20.66
C ARG A 343 -5.27 -18.44 19.34
N LEU A 344 -5.47 -19.22 18.28
CA LEU A 344 -6.04 -18.71 17.03
C LEU A 344 -7.46 -18.16 17.24
N ALA A 345 -8.27 -18.80 18.08
CA ALA A 345 -9.57 -18.25 18.47
C ALA A 345 -9.44 -16.95 19.27
N GLU A 346 -8.48 -16.85 20.20
CA GLU A 346 -8.20 -15.60 20.92
C GLU A 346 -7.75 -14.47 19.98
N VAL A 347 -6.90 -14.74 18.99
CA VAL A 347 -6.49 -13.75 17.97
C VAL A 347 -7.71 -13.16 17.26
N ARG A 348 -8.74 -13.97 16.95
CA ARG A 348 -9.99 -13.43 16.37
C ARG A 348 -10.69 -12.43 17.30
N LEU A 349 -10.66 -12.66 18.60
CA LEU A 349 -11.22 -11.75 19.60
C LEU A 349 -10.43 -10.44 19.64
N ARG A 350 -9.09 -10.52 19.64
CA ARG A 350 -8.17 -9.37 19.58
C ARG A 350 -8.38 -8.55 18.30
N GLN A 351 -8.56 -9.20 17.15
CA GLN A 351 -8.89 -8.53 15.89
C GLN A 351 -10.21 -7.76 15.95
N ARG A 352 -11.27 -8.33 16.56
CA ARG A 352 -12.55 -7.62 16.75
C ARG A 352 -12.39 -6.40 17.64
N TYR A 353 -11.65 -6.54 18.74
CA TYR A 353 -11.31 -5.42 19.62
C TYR A 353 -10.57 -4.32 18.84
N ALA A 354 -9.50 -4.69 18.14
CA ALA A 354 -8.70 -3.76 17.34
C ALA A 354 -9.51 -3.07 16.24
N MET A 355 -10.38 -3.79 15.51
CA MET A 355 -11.26 -3.19 14.51
C MET A 355 -12.20 -2.15 15.12
N ALA A 356 -12.74 -2.42 16.32
CA ALA A 356 -13.56 -1.44 17.02
C ALA A 356 -12.76 -0.19 17.42
N ARG A 357 -11.49 -0.35 17.82
CA ARG A 357 -10.57 0.74 18.14
C ARG A 357 -10.19 1.55 16.89
N VAL A 358 -9.84 0.90 15.79
CA VAL A 358 -9.55 1.53 14.50
C VAL A 358 -10.75 2.36 14.01
N ARG A 359 -11.96 1.79 14.07
CA ARG A 359 -13.19 2.53 13.74
C ARG A 359 -13.40 3.73 14.66
N ALA A 360 -13.15 3.59 15.96
CA ALA A 360 -13.31 4.70 16.91
C ALA A 360 -12.28 5.82 16.69
N ALA A 361 -11.09 5.48 16.19
CA ALA A 361 -10.07 6.45 15.77
C ALA A 361 -10.42 7.16 14.45
N GLY A 362 -11.43 6.66 13.70
CA GLY A 362 -11.88 7.26 12.44
C GLY A 362 -11.02 6.91 11.23
N ALA A 363 -10.09 5.96 11.36
CA ALA A 363 -9.24 5.52 10.25
C ALA A 363 -10.02 4.63 9.26
N VAL A 364 -9.65 4.72 7.98
CA VAL A 364 -10.25 3.94 6.88
C VAL A 364 -9.22 2.96 6.31
N VAL A 365 -9.60 1.70 6.12
CA VAL A 365 -8.71 0.71 5.48
C VAL A 365 -8.73 0.85 3.96
N GLU A 366 -7.57 0.78 3.33
CA GLU A 366 -7.42 0.69 1.87
C GLU A 366 -7.25 -0.78 1.50
N VAL A 367 -8.28 -1.34 0.85
CA VAL A 367 -8.30 -2.75 0.47
C VAL A 367 -7.87 -2.86 -0.98
N CYS A 368 -6.83 -3.67 -1.24
CA CYS A 368 -6.25 -3.89 -2.57
C CYS A 368 -6.34 -5.38 -2.94
N PRO A 369 -7.52 -5.89 -3.36
CA PRO A 369 -7.77 -7.32 -3.45
C PRO A 369 -6.77 -8.11 -4.28
N THR A 370 -6.53 -7.72 -5.54
CA THR A 370 -5.59 -8.45 -6.40
C THR A 370 -4.17 -8.42 -5.82
N SER A 371 -3.71 -7.28 -5.30
CA SER A 371 -2.42 -7.19 -4.61
C SER A 371 -2.33 -8.15 -3.42
N ASN A 372 -3.33 -8.12 -2.54
CA ASN A 372 -3.40 -8.99 -1.37
C ASN A 372 -3.40 -10.48 -1.74
N LEU A 373 -4.10 -10.86 -2.82
CA LEU A 373 -4.13 -12.24 -3.31
C LEU A 373 -2.81 -12.66 -3.99
N ARG A 374 -2.13 -11.74 -4.66
CA ARG A 374 -0.89 -12.02 -5.41
C ARG A 374 0.34 -12.04 -4.53
N ILE A 375 0.48 -11.08 -3.61
CA ILE A 375 1.70 -10.91 -2.80
C ILE A 375 1.46 -11.00 -1.29
N GLY A 376 0.26 -10.70 -0.80
CA GLY A 376 -0.09 -10.72 0.63
C GLY A 376 -0.26 -12.10 1.26
N GLY A 377 0.03 -13.18 0.51
CA GLY A 377 -0.05 -14.57 1.01
C GLY A 377 -1.48 -15.10 1.20
N ILE A 378 -2.51 -14.39 0.72
CA ILE A 378 -3.91 -14.79 0.82
C ILE A 378 -4.33 -15.49 -0.47
N LEU A 379 -4.13 -16.80 -0.57
CA LEU A 379 -4.37 -17.51 -1.83
C LEU A 379 -5.85 -17.78 -2.12
N ASP A 380 -6.69 -17.85 -1.09
CA ASP A 380 -8.12 -18.15 -1.22
C ASP A 380 -8.96 -16.87 -1.00
N PRO A 381 -9.72 -16.42 -2.01
CA PRO A 381 -10.68 -15.30 -1.91
C PRO A 381 -11.62 -15.36 -0.70
N ALA A 382 -11.99 -16.57 -0.24
CA ALA A 382 -12.88 -16.75 0.90
C ALA A 382 -12.25 -16.26 2.22
N HIS A 383 -10.92 -16.21 2.30
CA HIS A 383 -10.19 -15.78 3.49
C HIS A 383 -9.75 -14.32 3.45
N HIS A 384 -10.14 -13.58 2.40
CA HIS A 384 -9.75 -12.19 2.26
C HIS A 384 -10.29 -11.31 3.41
N PRO A 385 -9.48 -10.40 3.98
CA PRO A 385 -9.84 -9.64 5.18
C PRO A 385 -11.09 -8.75 5.00
N VAL A 386 -11.41 -8.37 3.77
CA VAL A 386 -12.60 -7.57 3.43
C VAL A 386 -13.90 -8.15 3.98
N HIS A 387 -14.03 -9.49 4.06
CA HIS A 387 -15.24 -10.14 4.60
C HIS A 387 -15.45 -9.78 6.06
N ARG A 388 -14.37 -9.78 6.85
CA ARG A 388 -14.43 -9.46 8.28
C ARG A 388 -14.52 -7.96 8.51
N PHE A 389 -13.87 -7.14 7.69
CA PHE A 389 -14.08 -5.68 7.71
C PHE A 389 -15.56 -5.34 7.48
N GLN A 390 -16.20 -5.97 6.50
CA GLN A 390 -17.62 -5.78 6.23
C GLN A 390 -18.50 -6.30 7.39
N ALA A 391 -18.24 -7.50 7.90
CA ALA A 391 -19.02 -8.10 8.98
C ALA A 391 -18.94 -7.29 10.28
N GLU A 392 -17.78 -6.71 10.59
CA GLU A 392 -17.55 -5.91 11.79
C GLU A 392 -17.89 -4.43 11.58
N GLY A 393 -18.29 -4.02 10.37
CA GLY A 393 -18.63 -2.63 10.04
C GLY A 393 -17.43 -1.68 10.14
N LEU A 394 -16.24 -2.14 9.77
CA LEU A 394 -15.03 -1.33 9.65
C LEU A 394 -15.08 -0.54 8.33
N PRO A 395 -14.86 0.79 8.33
CA PRO A 395 -14.79 1.55 7.09
C PRO A 395 -13.60 1.13 6.23
N TYR A 396 -13.86 0.86 4.96
CA TYR A 396 -12.82 0.57 3.97
C TYR A 396 -13.14 1.15 2.59
N VAL A 397 -12.10 1.51 1.84
CA VAL A 397 -12.16 1.84 0.41
C VAL A 397 -11.48 0.73 -0.38
N VAL A 398 -11.76 0.67 -1.69
CA VAL A 398 -11.14 -0.30 -2.60
C VAL A 398 -10.20 0.44 -3.54
N SER A 399 -9.02 -0.11 -3.74
CA SER A 399 -7.94 0.44 -4.56
C SER A 399 -7.23 -0.64 -5.35
N SER A 400 -6.48 -0.23 -6.37
CA SER A 400 -5.79 -1.13 -7.31
C SER A 400 -4.29 -1.29 -7.08
N ASP A 401 -3.70 -0.46 -6.21
CA ASP A 401 -2.30 -0.59 -5.77
C ASP A 401 -1.27 -0.40 -6.90
N ASP A 402 -0.75 -1.50 -7.45
CA ASP A 402 0.11 -1.51 -8.64
C ASP A 402 -0.63 -2.11 -9.87
N PRO A 403 -1.63 -1.42 -10.45
CA PRO A 403 -2.51 -2.02 -11.45
C PRO A 403 -1.80 -2.49 -12.73
N GLY A 404 -0.65 -1.92 -13.04
CA GLY A 404 0.20 -2.31 -14.16
C GLY A 404 0.74 -3.73 -14.02
N ILE A 405 1.45 -4.02 -12.93
CA ILE A 405 2.02 -5.36 -12.69
C ILE A 405 0.95 -6.36 -12.27
N PHE A 406 -0.11 -5.94 -11.58
CA PHE A 406 -1.20 -6.85 -11.22
C PHE A 406 -2.19 -7.11 -12.35
N GLY A 407 -2.09 -6.37 -13.46
CA GLY A 407 -2.93 -6.57 -14.64
C GLY A 407 -4.42 -6.34 -14.35
N THR A 408 -4.74 -5.35 -13.52
CA THR A 408 -6.10 -5.07 -13.02
C THR A 408 -6.50 -3.60 -13.24
N THR A 409 -7.76 -3.28 -12.94
CA THR A 409 -8.37 -1.95 -12.97
C THR A 409 -9.17 -1.73 -11.70
N LEU A 410 -9.38 -0.47 -11.31
CA LEU A 410 -10.18 -0.17 -10.12
C LEU A 410 -11.62 -0.73 -10.21
N SER A 411 -12.21 -0.76 -11.42
CA SER A 411 -13.53 -1.37 -11.58
C SER A 411 -13.51 -2.87 -11.32
N GLU A 412 -12.48 -3.59 -11.76
CA GLU A 412 -12.33 -5.03 -11.50
C GLU A 412 -12.16 -5.30 -10.01
N GLU A 413 -11.38 -4.49 -9.29
CA GLU A 413 -11.25 -4.60 -7.82
C GLU A 413 -12.60 -4.38 -7.11
N LEU A 414 -13.36 -3.35 -7.51
CA LEU A 414 -14.69 -3.06 -6.96
C LEU A 414 -15.68 -4.20 -7.25
N ASP A 415 -15.68 -4.71 -8.47
CA ASP A 415 -16.58 -5.78 -8.90
C ASP A 415 -16.20 -7.10 -8.18
N TRP A 416 -14.89 -7.35 -7.99
CA TRP A 416 -14.39 -8.47 -7.18
C TRP A 416 -14.93 -8.39 -5.75
N VAL A 417 -14.82 -7.24 -5.08
CA VAL A 417 -15.33 -7.08 -3.71
C VAL A 417 -16.84 -7.32 -3.68
N CYS A 418 -17.59 -6.72 -4.61
CA CYS A 418 -19.05 -6.87 -4.66
C CYS A 418 -19.49 -8.32 -4.88
N ALA A 419 -18.77 -9.08 -5.71
CA ALA A 419 -19.04 -10.48 -6.00
C ALA A 419 -18.74 -11.38 -4.79
N HIS A 420 -17.63 -11.15 -4.10
CA HIS A 420 -17.17 -12.04 -3.02
C HIS A 420 -17.84 -11.73 -1.68
N THR A 421 -18.23 -10.48 -1.40
CA THR A 421 -18.90 -10.13 -0.14
C THR A 421 -20.43 -10.15 -0.21
N GLY A 422 -21.00 -10.46 -1.38
CA GLY A 422 -22.45 -10.55 -1.60
C GLY A 422 -23.20 -9.21 -1.62
N GLY A 423 -22.49 -8.07 -1.68
CA GLY A 423 -23.08 -6.74 -1.55
C GLY A 423 -23.70 -6.14 -2.83
N GLY A 424 -23.33 -6.65 -4.00
CA GLY A 424 -23.89 -6.23 -5.31
C GLY A 424 -23.84 -4.72 -5.57
N ALA A 425 -24.77 -4.22 -6.39
CA ALA A 425 -24.80 -2.81 -6.82
C ALA A 425 -25.03 -1.80 -5.68
N GLY A 426 -25.68 -2.22 -4.58
CA GLY A 426 -25.87 -1.38 -3.39
C GLY A 426 -24.55 -1.09 -2.69
N LEU A 427 -23.75 -2.14 -2.44
CA LEU A 427 -22.40 -1.99 -1.89
C LEU A 427 -21.52 -1.17 -2.83
N ARG A 428 -21.57 -1.42 -4.14
CA ARG A 428 -20.76 -0.67 -5.11
C ARG A 428 -20.98 0.83 -5.02
N ARG A 429 -22.24 1.30 -4.94
CA ARG A 429 -22.54 2.74 -4.78
C ARG A 429 -22.01 3.31 -3.46
N GLU A 430 -22.11 2.55 -2.38
CA GLU A 430 -21.57 2.96 -1.07
C GLU A 430 -20.04 3.04 -1.09
N LEU A 431 -19.34 2.09 -1.74
CA LEU A 431 -17.89 2.13 -1.89
C LEU A 431 -17.44 3.35 -2.70
N LEU A 432 -18.13 3.66 -3.81
CA LEU A 432 -17.84 4.86 -4.60
C LEU A 432 -18.02 6.14 -3.79
N ARG A 433 -19.14 6.28 -3.06
CA ARG A 433 -19.39 7.44 -2.19
C ARG A 433 -18.32 7.55 -1.11
N ARG A 434 -18.02 6.44 -0.43
CA ARG A 434 -17.02 6.42 0.65
C ARG A 434 -15.63 6.80 0.15
N ALA A 435 -15.24 6.38 -1.05
CA ALA A 435 -13.97 6.78 -1.65
C ALA A 435 -13.88 8.31 -1.83
N TRP A 436 -14.95 8.97 -2.29
CA TRP A 436 -15.00 10.45 -2.34
C TRP A 436 -14.87 11.11 -0.97
N ASP A 437 -15.49 10.52 0.06
CA ASP A 437 -15.44 11.01 1.44
C ASP A 437 -14.12 10.66 2.17
N SER A 438 -13.33 9.76 1.61
CA SER A 438 -12.07 9.27 2.18
C SER A 438 -10.82 9.83 1.48
N ARG A 439 -11.00 10.77 0.53
CA ARG A 439 -9.89 11.54 -0.04
C ARG A 439 -9.08 12.21 1.07
N SER A 440 -7.78 12.30 0.89
CA SER A 440 -6.84 12.89 1.84
C SER A 440 -7.22 14.32 2.23
N GLU A 441 -7.68 15.10 1.25
CA GLU A 441 -8.16 16.47 1.49
C GLU A 441 -9.40 16.53 2.39
N VAL A 442 -10.24 15.48 2.41
CA VAL A 442 -11.41 15.41 3.30
C VAL A 442 -10.99 14.93 4.67
N LEU A 443 -10.23 13.83 4.73
CA LEU A 443 -9.83 13.21 6.00
C LEU A 443 -8.91 14.11 6.82
N SER A 444 -8.03 14.88 6.19
CA SER A 444 -7.15 15.84 6.89
C SER A 444 -7.87 17.10 7.36
N GLY A 445 -9.13 17.30 6.96
CA GLY A 445 -9.91 18.50 7.23
C GLY A 445 -9.61 19.68 6.30
N ARG A 446 -8.78 19.50 5.26
CA ARG A 446 -8.48 20.55 4.25
C ARG A 446 -9.73 21.01 3.50
N THR A 447 -10.65 20.09 3.24
CA THR A 447 -11.92 20.32 2.55
C THR A 447 -13.05 19.62 3.31
N SER A 448 -14.28 20.10 3.14
CA SER A 448 -15.45 19.41 3.69
C SER A 448 -15.77 18.15 2.88
N ALA A 449 -16.31 17.13 3.55
CA ALA A 449 -16.89 15.97 2.89
C ALA A 449 -17.97 16.40 1.88
N VAL A 450 -18.19 15.59 0.85
CA VAL A 450 -19.21 15.89 -0.16
C VAL A 450 -20.59 15.68 0.48
N THR A 451 -21.13 16.74 1.07
CA THR A 451 -22.49 16.77 1.63
C THR A 451 -23.48 16.99 0.49
N GLY A 452 -23.60 16.01 -0.40
CA GLY A 452 -24.53 16.05 -1.52
C GLY A 452 -24.80 14.65 -2.03
N ALA A 453 -26.06 14.22 -1.98
CA ALA A 453 -26.51 13.05 -2.70
C ALA A 453 -26.03 13.17 -4.15
N ILE A 454 -25.22 12.21 -4.60
CA ILE A 454 -24.94 12.01 -6.02
C ILE A 454 -26.31 11.81 -6.66
N HIS A 455 -26.83 12.84 -7.31
CA HIS A 455 -28.12 12.76 -7.99
C HIS A 455 -28.01 11.71 -9.10
N PRO A 456 -29.03 10.83 -9.23
CA PRO A 456 -28.96 9.60 -10.01
C PRO A 456 -28.79 9.82 -11.52
#